data_AF-A0A662KLN5-F1
#
_entry.id   AF-A0A662KLN5-F1
#
_cell.length_a   1.000
_cell.length_b   1.000
_cell.length_c   1.000
_cell.angle_alpha   90.00
_cell.angle_beta   90.00
_cell.angle_gamma   90.00
#
_symmetry.space_group_name_H-M   'P 1'
#
loop_
_entity.id
_entity.type
_entity.pdbx_description
1 polymer ?
#
loop_
_entity_poly.entity_id
_entity_poly.type
_entity_poly.pdbx_seq_one_letter_code
_entity_poly.pdbx_strand_id
1 'polypeptide(L)'
;MNKDVYETCFVKPWELKKLRDLTADVFSKIGTEKSRQRLIYDLLNTLRSNNRKRFLEIVLKSVNTLKSEERSKAREFAHLLSNLWLEYETSENFEKIAYAVVMGIMNAENVGGGDKNV
;
A
#
# COMPACT_ATOMS: atom_id res chain seq x y z
N MET A 1 11.31 22.95 25.08
CA MET A 1 10.54 21.85 24.46
C MET A 1 11.22 21.51 23.14
N ASN A 2 11.80 20.32 23.03
CA ASN A 2 12.65 19.91 21.89
C ASN A 2 11.81 19.54 20.67
N LYS A 3 12.14 20.15 19.51
CA LYS A 3 11.56 19.82 18.20
C LYS A 3 11.82 18.37 17.78
N ASP A 4 12.93 17.79 18.24
CA ASP A 4 13.43 16.48 17.80
C ASP A 4 12.51 15.31 18.19
N VAL A 5 11.73 15.45 19.28
CA VAL A 5 10.79 14.41 19.75
C VAL A 5 9.58 14.30 18.81
N TYR A 6 9.20 15.37 18.13
CA TYR A 6 8.07 15.35 17.20
C TYR A 6 8.45 14.74 15.85
N GLU A 7 9.70 14.91 15.39
CA GLU A 7 10.16 14.31 14.13
C GLU A 7 10.22 12.79 14.18
N THR A 8 10.49 12.21 15.37
CA THR A 8 10.51 10.75 15.55
C THR A 8 9.12 10.10 15.55
N CYS A 9 8.04 10.88 15.70
CA CYS A 9 6.69 10.35 15.76
C CYS A 9 5.95 10.38 14.42
N PHE A 10 6.54 10.88 13.34
CA PHE A 10 5.90 10.95 12.03
C PHE A 10 6.64 10.11 11.00
N VAL A 11 5.87 9.38 10.20
CA VAL A 11 6.41 8.70 9.03
C VAL A 11 7.06 9.72 8.10
N LYS A 12 8.27 9.40 7.62
CA LYS A 12 9.01 10.29 6.73
C LYS A 12 8.43 10.29 5.32
N PRO A 13 8.43 11.44 4.61
CA PRO A 13 7.85 11.54 3.27
C PRO A 13 8.47 10.58 2.23
N TRP A 14 9.77 10.31 2.32
CA TRP A 14 10.43 9.39 1.39
C TRP A 14 10.05 7.93 1.63
N GLU A 15 9.68 7.55 2.86
CA GLU A 15 9.20 6.21 3.17
C GLU A 15 7.80 6.00 2.60
N LEU A 16 6.92 7.02 2.69
CA LEU A 16 5.61 7.01 2.03
C LEU A 16 5.75 6.91 0.51
N LYS A 17 6.68 7.68 -0.07
CA LYS A 17 6.98 7.60 -1.50
C LYS A 17 7.42 6.19 -1.88
N LYS A 18 8.38 5.62 -1.15
CA LYS A 18 8.87 4.25 -1.39
C LYS A 18 7.73 3.23 -1.27
N LEU A 19 6.91 3.33 -0.24
CA LEU A 19 5.76 2.44 -0.03
C LEU A 19 4.78 2.53 -1.19
N ARG A 20 4.42 3.75 -1.62
CA ARG A 20 3.52 3.99 -2.76
C ARG A 20 4.07 3.36 -4.04
N ASP A 21 5.35 3.60 -4.34
CA ASP A 21 5.98 3.13 -5.58
C ASP A 21 6.06 1.59 -5.59
N LEU A 22 6.45 0.96 -4.47
CA LEU A 22 6.40 -0.50 -4.30
C LEU A 22 4.98 -1.06 -4.39
N THR A 23 4.00 -0.35 -3.87
CA THR A 23 2.60 -0.77 -3.97
C THR A 23 2.15 -0.78 -5.42
N ALA A 24 2.47 0.24 -6.22
CA ALA A 24 2.14 0.27 -7.64
C ALA A 24 2.75 -0.94 -8.38
N ASP A 25 4.03 -1.23 -8.13
CA ASP A 25 4.72 -2.38 -8.71
C ASP A 25 4.06 -3.71 -8.36
N VAL A 26 3.70 -3.92 -7.09
CA VAL A 26 3.10 -5.17 -6.62
C VAL A 26 1.69 -5.32 -7.17
N PHE A 27 0.87 -4.28 -7.10
CA PHE A 27 -0.53 -4.34 -7.51
C PHE A 27 -0.75 -4.23 -9.02
N SER A 28 0.26 -3.82 -9.79
CA SER A 28 0.25 -3.89 -11.27
C SER A 28 0.06 -5.30 -11.81
N LYS A 29 0.43 -6.29 -10.99
CA LYS A 29 0.37 -7.73 -11.27
C LYS A 29 -0.85 -8.41 -10.64
N ILE A 30 -1.64 -7.68 -9.86
CA ILE A 30 -2.79 -8.21 -9.12
C ILE A 30 -4.08 -7.79 -9.80
N GLY A 31 -4.82 -8.80 -10.28
CA GLY A 31 -6.18 -8.65 -10.78
C GLY A 31 -6.32 -7.75 -12.00
N THR A 32 -7.57 -7.43 -12.34
CA THR A 32 -7.93 -6.47 -13.39
C THR A 32 -8.10 -5.07 -12.80
N GLU A 33 -8.12 -4.04 -13.65
CA GLU A 33 -8.41 -2.66 -13.23
C GLU A 33 -9.72 -2.56 -12.42
N LYS A 34 -10.80 -3.21 -12.89
CA LYS A 34 -12.08 -3.26 -12.18
C LYS A 34 -11.95 -3.88 -10.79
N SER A 35 -11.13 -4.92 -10.64
CA SER A 35 -10.89 -5.54 -9.33
C SER A 35 -10.07 -4.64 -8.40
N ARG A 36 -9.10 -3.88 -8.95
CA ARG A 36 -8.34 -2.87 -8.19
C ARG A 36 -9.22 -1.71 -7.74
N GLN A 37 -10.13 -1.23 -8.59
CA GLN A 37 -11.10 -0.20 -8.20
C GLN A 37 -11.94 -0.65 -7.00
N ARG A 38 -12.48 -1.88 -7.02
CA ARG A 38 -13.22 -2.43 -5.86
C ARG A 38 -12.36 -2.52 -4.61
N LEU A 39 -11.13 -3.00 -4.76
CA LEU A 39 -10.17 -3.06 -3.67
C LEU A 39 -9.92 -1.66 -3.06
N ILE A 40 -9.74 -0.64 -3.89
CA ILE A 40 -9.56 0.75 -3.43
C ILE A 40 -10.78 1.20 -2.61
N TYR A 41 -12.01 0.94 -3.08
CA TYR A 41 -13.21 1.27 -2.32
C TYR A 41 -13.28 0.58 -0.96
N ASP A 42 -12.94 -0.71 -0.89
CA ASP A 42 -12.90 -1.45 0.37
C ASP A 42 -11.86 -0.88 1.33
N LEU A 43 -10.66 -0.56 0.83
CA LEU A 43 -9.59 0.05 1.62
C LEU A 43 -9.99 1.43 2.14
N LEU A 44 -10.57 2.30 1.31
CA LEU A 44 -11.06 3.62 1.72
C LEU A 44 -12.18 3.52 2.77
N ASN A 45 -13.06 2.52 2.65
CA ASN A 45 -14.09 2.27 3.67
C ASN A 45 -13.49 1.84 5.01
N THR A 46 -12.46 0.99 4.99
CA THR A 46 -11.76 0.59 6.23
C THR A 46 -10.97 1.75 6.84
N LEU A 47 -10.39 2.61 6.01
CA LEU A 47 -9.73 3.84 6.43
C LEU A 47 -10.72 4.80 7.11
N ARG A 48 -11.87 5.05 6.48
CA ARG A 48 -12.95 5.91 7.02
C ARG A 48 -13.50 5.44 8.37
N SER A 49 -13.48 4.13 8.61
CA SER A 49 -13.91 3.51 9.87
C SER A 49 -12.77 3.32 10.87
N ASN A 50 -11.56 3.83 10.57
CA ASN A 50 -10.32 3.63 11.33
C ASN A 50 -10.05 2.15 11.68
N ASN A 51 -10.47 1.23 10.80
CA ASN A 51 -10.34 -0.21 11.02
C ASN A 51 -9.00 -0.70 10.48
N ARG A 52 -7.93 -0.37 11.22
CA ARG A 52 -6.54 -0.68 10.88
C ARG A 52 -6.31 -2.17 10.60
N LYS A 53 -6.78 -3.03 11.50
CA LYS A 53 -6.62 -4.49 11.37
C LYS A 53 -7.24 -4.98 10.06
N ARG A 54 -8.47 -4.54 9.76
CA ARG A 54 -9.14 -4.93 8.52
C ARG A 54 -8.43 -4.41 7.28
N PHE A 55 -7.94 -3.18 7.32
CA PHE A 55 -7.15 -2.60 6.22
C PHE A 55 -5.93 -3.50 5.91
N LEU A 56 -5.13 -3.82 6.94
CA LEU A 56 -3.94 -4.66 6.78
C LEU A 56 -4.30 -6.07 6.29
N GLU A 57 -5.35 -6.68 6.84
CA GLU A 57 -5.83 -7.99 6.38
C GLU A 57 -6.19 -8.01 4.89
N ILE A 58 -6.87 -6.98 4.40
CA ILE A 58 -7.26 -6.88 2.98
C ILE A 58 -5.99 -6.78 2.12
N VAL A 59 -5.07 -5.89 2.47
CA VAL A 59 -3.80 -5.69 1.73
C VAL A 59 -3.00 -7.00 1.66
N LEU A 60 -2.77 -7.66 2.79
CA LEU A 60 -1.98 -8.90 2.84
C LEU A 60 -2.65 -10.04 2.07
N LYS A 61 -3.98 -10.16 2.15
CA LYS A 61 -4.73 -11.16 1.36
C LYS A 61 -4.58 -10.93 -0.13
N SER A 62 -4.66 -9.68 -0.60
CA SER A 62 -4.46 -9.35 -2.01
C SER A 62 -3.06 -9.74 -2.48
N VAL A 63 -2.02 -9.38 -1.72
CA VAL A 63 -0.63 -9.67 -2.08
C VAL A 63 -0.33 -11.18 -2.06
N ASN A 64 -0.97 -11.95 -1.17
CA ASN A 64 -0.78 -13.39 -1.08
C ASN A 64 -1.33 -14.18 -2.29
N THR A 65 -2.01 -13.51 -3.23
CA THR A 65 -2.48 -14.13 -4.48
C THR A 65 -1.41 -14.22 -5.56
N LEU A 66 -0.26 -13.55 -5.38
CA LEU A 66 0.82 -13.50 -6.36
C LEU A 66 1.57 -14.83 -6.51
N LYS A 67 2.04 -15.09 -7.73
CA LYS A 67 2.83 -16.28 -8.08
C LYS A 67 4.25 -16.20 -7.51
N SER A 68 4.92 -17.35 -7.44
CA SER A 68 6.23 -17.47 -6.79
C SER A 68 7.29 -16.54 -7.40
N GLU A 69 7.32 -16.40 -8.72
CA GLU A 69 8.24 -15.50 -9.44
C GLU A 69 8.06 -14.01 -9.12
N GLU A 70 6.91 -13.60 -8.56
CA GLU A 70 6.57 -12.21 -8.24
C GLU A 70 6.76 -11.88 -6.75
N ARG A 71 7.16 -12.88 -5.94
CA ARG A 71 7.21 -12.76 -4.48
C ARG A 71 8.31 -11.84 -3.95
N SER A 72 9.36 -11.56 -4.72
CA SER A 72 10.47 -10.72 -4.24
C SER A 72 10.01 -9.29 -3.91
N LYS A 73 9.34 -8.62 -4.86
CA LYS A 73 8.76 -7.28 -4.65
C LYS A 73 7.63 -7.29 -3.63
N ALA A 74 6.79 -8.34 -3.65
CA ALA A 74 5.74 -8.53 -2.65
C ALA A 74 6.29 -8.63 -1.22
N ARG A 75 7.43 -9.31 -1.05
CA ARG A 75 8.12 -9.44 0.24
C ARG A 75 8.75 -8.13 0.68
N GLU A 76 9.37 -7.37 -0.23
CA GLU A 76 9.89 -6.04 0.08
C GLU A 76 8.76 -5.09 0.52
N PHE A 77 7.66 -5.07 -0.23
CA PHE A 77 6.46 -4.32 0.11
C PHE A 77 5.92 -4.72 1.50
N ALA A 78 5.73 -6.02 1.76
CA ALA A 78 5.21 -6.49 3.04
C ALA A 78 6.14 -6.12 4.20
N HIS A 79 7.46 -6.22 4.00
CA HIS A 79 8.43 -5.85 5.01
C HIS A 79 8.40 -4.34 5.33
N LEU A 80 8.40 -3.49 4.29
CA LEU A 80 8.31 -2.04 4.49
C LEU A 80 6.98 -1.65 5.16
N LEU A 81 5.86 -2.22 4.69
CA LEU A 81 4.55 -1.97 5.29
C LEU A 81 4.54 -2.37 6.77
N SER A 82 5.05 -3.55 7.12
CA SER A 82 5.12 -4.00 8.52
C SER A 82 5.99 -3.09 9.39
N ASN A 83 7.17 -2.66 8.91
CA ASN A 83 8.04 -1.77 9.67
C ASN A 83 7.34 -0.44 9.95
N LEU A 84 6.78 0.20 8.92
CA LEU A 84 6.06 1.46 9.08
C LEU A 84 4.83 1.31 9.98
N TRP A 85 4.13 0.18 9.89
CA TRP A 85 2.94 -0.08 10.69
C TRP A 85 3.24 -0.28 12.18
N LEU A 86 4.39 -0.85 12.52
CA LEU A 86 4.84 -1.09 13.90
C LEU A 86 5.54 0.12 14.50
N GLU A 87 6.37 0.80 13.72
CA GLU A 87 7.16 1.96 14.18
C GLU A 87 6.27 3.19 14.42
N TYR A 88 5.14 3.32 13.71
CA TYR A 88 4.33 4.54 13.68
C TYR A 88 2.85 4.29 13.96
N GLU A 89 2.51 3.81 15.17
CA GLU A 89 1.15 3.36 15.55
C GLU A 89 0.11 4.48 15.80
N THR A 90 0.36 5.73 15.38
CA THR A 90 -0.62 6.82 15.56
C THR A 90 -1.70 6.79 14.48
N SER A 91 -2.88 7.38 14.74
CA SER A 91 -3.96 7.43 13.74
C SER A 91 -3.58 8.27 12.52
N GLU A 92 -2.85 9.36 12.74
CA GLU A 92 -2.37 10.21 11.67
C GLU A 92 -1.36 9.50 10.77
N ASN A 93 -0.44 8.72 11.34
CA ASN A 93 0.50 7.92 10.56
C ASN A 93 -0.19 6.77 9.84
N PHE A 94 -1.16 6.11 10.50
CA PHE A 94 -1.98 5.11 9.83
C PHE A 94 -2.66 5.69 8.59
N GLU A 95 -3.26 6.88 8.68
CA GLU A 95 -3.87 7.54 7.52
C GLU A 95 -2.85 7.79 6.41
N LYS A 96 -1.69 8.37 6.73
CA LYS A 96 -0.62 8.63 5.76
C LYS A 96 -0.13 7.35 5.07
N ILE A 97 0.12 6.29 5.84
CA ILE A 97 0.55 4.98 5.33
C ILE A 97 -0.55 4.37 4.44
N ALA A 98 -1.81 4.38 4.91
CA ALA A 98 -2.93 3.85 4.18
C ALA A 98 -3.15 4.58 2.85
N TYR A 99 -3.07 5.91 2.84
CA TYR A 99 -3.16 6.70 1.62
C TYR A 99 -2.02 6.40 0.65
N ALA A 100 -0.78 6.21 1.13
CA ALA A 100 0.33 5.83 0.27
C ALA A 100 0.07 4.48 -0.44
N VAL A 101 -0.50 3.49 0.28
CA VAL A 101 -0.92 2.21 -0.31
C VAL A 101 -2.04 2.43 -1.33
N VAL A 102 -3.13 3.14 -0.97
CA VAL A 102 -4.26 3.38 -1.88
C VAL A 102 -3.82 4.08 -3.17
N MET A 103 -3.02 5.14 -3.05
CA MET A 103 -2.48 5.88 -4.19
C MET A 103 -1.56 5.01 -5.05
N GLY A 104 -0.80 4.12 -4.43
CA GLY A 104 0.02 3.15 -5.17
C GLY A 104 -0.83 2.18 -5.99
N ILE A 105 -1.92 1.65 -5.43
CA ILE A 105 -2.85 0.79 -6.16
C ILE A 105 -3.52 1.54 -7.32
N MET A 106 -3.87 2.81 -7.11
CA MET A 106 -4.43 3.67 -8.17
C MET A 106 -3.43 3.93 -9.31
N ASN A 107 -2.14 4.06 -8.99
CA ASN A 107 -1.07 4.26 -9.98
C ASN A 107 -0.57 2.97 -10.63
N ALA A 108 -1.14 1.81 -10.26
CA ALA A 108 -0.73 0.52 -10.79
C ALA A 108 -1.24 0.33 -12.23
N GLU A 109 -0.37 0.56 -13.21
CA GLU A 109 -0.63 0.26 -14.62
C GLU A 109 -0.48 -1.24 -14.89
N ASN A 110 -1.36 -1.85 -15.68
CA ASN A 110 -1.25 -3.28 -15.99
C ASN A 110 -0.03 -3.54 -16.88
N VAL A 111 0.97 -4.26 -16.38
CA VAL A 111 2.19 -4.61 -17.15
C VAL A 111 1.88 -5.54 -18.36
N GLY A 112 0.66 -6.05 -18.49
CA GLY A 112 0.22 -6.90 -19.61
C GLY A 112 -0.77 -6.27 -20.60
N GLY A 113 -1.09 -4.99 -20.46
CA GLY A 113 -2.07 -4.28 -21.31
C GLY A 113 -1.42 -3.53 -22.48
N GLY A 114 -0.46 -4.15 -23.15
CA GLY A 114 0.06 -3.61 -24.42
C GLY A 114 -1.06 -3.59 -25.45
N ASP A 115 -1.29 -2.40 -25.99
CA ASP A 115 -2.20 -2.06 -27.06
C ASP A 115 -2.28 -3.15 -28.15
N LYS A 116 -3.46 -3.76 -28.30
CA LYS A 116 -3.82 -4.54 -29.48
C LYS A 116 -4.84 -3.73 -30.27
N ASN A 117 -4.41 -2.63 -30.87
CA ASN A 117 -5.09 -2.02 -32.01
C ASN A 117 -4.02 -1.46 -32.96
N VAL A 118 -3.56 -2.34 -33.84
CA VAL A 118 -3.08 -2.00 -35.19
C VAL A 118 -4.31 -1.88 -36.09
#